data_AF-A0A8J8FLL7-F1
#
_entry.id   AF-A0A8J8FLL7-F1
#
_cell.length_a   1.000
_cell.length_b   1.000
_cell.length_c   1.000
_cell.angle_alpha   90.00
_cell.angle_beta   90.00
_cell.angle_gamma   90.00
#
_symmetry.space_group_name_H-M   'P 1'
#
loop_
_entity.id
_entity.type
_entity.pdbx_description
1 polymer ?
#
loop_
_entity_poly.entity_id
_entity_poly.type
_entity_poly.pdbx_seq_one_letter_code
_entity_poly.pdbx_strand_id
1 'polypeptide(L)'
;MCFSANMSLGLGLVGLAASTVTYLDTSEPLWVRVARAYAMFHFSLMEFIQYFAYPVVDQCGFGTNLFLSELSTYHISLQALAIMPALATYSSDKMALKKATILGATLSGSFLVFSFLPLQWQ
;
A
#
# COMPACT_ATOMS: atom_id res chain seq x y z
N MET A 1 -1.62 6.38 11.35
CA MET A 1 -0.78 5.65 12.32
C MET A 1 -0.19 6.65 13.30
N CYS A 2 0.15 6.27 14.53
CA CYS A 2 0.72 7.18 15.55
C CYS A 2 2.23 7.38 15.42
N PHE A 3 2.79 7.38 14.21
CA PHE A 3 4.21 7.64 13.99
C PHE A 3 4.50 9.15 13.98
N SER A 4 5.78 9.51 14.14
CA SER A 4 6.22 10.87 13.84
C SER A 4 6.60 10.96 12.36
N ALA A 5 6.55 12.16 11.77
CA ALA A 5 6.94 12.37 10.37
C ALA A 5 8.32 11.76 10.07
N ASN A 6 9.31 11.99 10.94
CA ASN A 6 10.66 11.46 10.75
C ASN A 6 10.72 9.93 10.80
N MET A 7 9.88 9.28 11.62
CA MET A 7 9.78 7.81 11.63
C MET A 7 9.18 7.29 10.32
N SER A 8 8.12 7.93 9.81
CA SER A 8 7.56 7.55 8.51
C SER A 8 8.55 7.76 7.37
N LEU A 9 9.31 8.87 7.36
CA LEU A 9 10.38 9.06 6.38
C LEU A 9 11.44 7.95 6.45
N GLY A 10 11.88 7.60 7.66
CA GLY A 10 12.85 6.53 7.88
C GLY A 10 12.35 5.16 7.41
N LEU A 11 11.14 4.78 7.79
CA LEU A 11 10.52 3.52 7.37
C LEU A 11 10.25 3.49 5.86
N GLY A 12 9.87 4.62 5.27
CA GLY A 12 9.72 4.78 3.82
C GLY A 12 11.04 4.51 3.09
N LEU A 13 12.14 5.13 3.52
CA LEU A 13 13.46 4.92 2.92
C LEU A 13 13.96 3.47 3.08
N VAL A 14 13.78 2.88 4.27
CA VAL A 14 14.15 1.48 4.53
C VAL A 14 13.32 0.53 3.67
N GLY A 15 12.01 0.76 3.57
CA GLY A 15 11.11 -0.03 2.72
C GLY A 15 11.46 0.08 1.24
N LEU A 16 11.87 1.27 0.77
CA LEU A 16 12.30 1.47 -0.61
C LEU A 16 13.59 0.71 -0.90
N ALA A 17 14.58 0.83 -0.03
CA ALA A 17 15.84 0.09 -0.15
C ALA A 17 15.60 -1.42 -0.12
N ALA A 18 14.77 -1.91 0.80
CA ALA A 18 14.40 -3.33 0.89
C ALA A 18 13.72 -3.81 -0.41
N SER A 19 12.77 -3.05 -0.95
CA SER A 19 12.13 -3.34 -2.23
C SER A 19 13.14 -3.45 -3.37
N THR A 20 14.09 -2.52 -3.47
CA THR A 20 15.13 -2.56 -4.51
C THR A 20 16.01 -3.79 -4.37
N VAL A 21 16.46 -4.11 -3.16
CA VAL A 21 17.29 -5.30 -2.91
C VAL A 21 16.52 -6.58 -3.26
N THR A 22 15.26 -6.70 -2.86
CA THR A 22 14.42 -7.85 -3.20
C THR A 22 14.18 -7.97 -4.71
N TYR A 23 14.03 -6.86 -5.44
CA TYR A 23 13.88 -6.90 -6.89
C TYR A 23 15.15 -7.37 -7.61
N LEU A 24 16.32 -6.98 -7.10
CA LEU A 24 17.63 -7.35 -7.64
C LEU A 24 18.04 -8.79 -7.29
N ASP A 25 17.37 -9.44 -6.35
CA ASP A 25 17.61 -10.84 -6.02
C ASP A 25 17.27 -11.74 -7.24
N THR A 26 18.26 -12.54 -7.64
CA THR A 26 18.17 -13.46 -8.78
C THR A 26 18.01 -14.92 -8.35
N SER A 27 18.01 -15.19 -7.05
CA SER A 27 17.82 -16.54 -6.51
C SER A 27 16.38 -17.06 -6.70
N GLU A 28 15.40 -16.16 -6.81
CA GLU A 28 13.99 -16.48 -6.94
C GLU A 28 13.41 -16.19 -8.34
N PRO A 29 12.32 -16.87 -8.73
CA PRO A 29 11.65 -16.60 -9.99
C PRO A 29 11.12 -15.16 -10.06
N LEU A 30 11.17 -14.58 -11.27
CA LEU A 30 10.79 -13.18 -11.57
C LEU A 30 9.46 -12.76 -10.92
N TRP A 31 8.43 -13.61 -11.00
CA TRP A 31 7.10 -13.29 -10.49
C TRP A 31 7.05 -13.18 -8.97
N VAL A 32 7.85 -13.97 -8.25
CA VAL A 32 7.91 -13.96 -6.79
C VAL A 32 8.62 -12.71 -6.30
N ARG A 33 9.79 -12.40 -6.88
CA ARG A 33 10.53 -11.19 -6.52
C ARG A 33 9.76 -9.92 -6.83
N VAL A 34 9.04 -9.87 -7.97
CA VAL A 34 8.20 -8.71 -8.33
C VAL A 34 7.05 -8.55 -7.34
N ALA A 35 6.34 -9.63 -6.98
CA ALA A 35 5.25 -9.56 -6.01
C ALA A 35 5.72 -9.04 -4.64
N ARG A 36 6.84 -9.56 -4.14
CA ARG A 36 7.42 -9.16 -2.85
C ARG A 36 7.96 -7.73 -2.87
N ALA A 37 8.72 -7.38 -3.90
CA ALA A 37 9.22 -6.01 -4.09
C ALA A 37 8.06 -5.02 -4.19
N TYR A 38 7.03 -5.33 -4.98
CA TYR A 38 5.84 -4.48 -5.09
C TYR A 38 5.15 -4.26 -3.74
N ALA A 39 4.98 -5.29 -2.91
CA ALA A 39 4.38 -5.13 -1.59
C ALA A 39 5.22 -4.23 -0.66
N MET A 40 6.55 -4.40 -0.66
CA MET A 40 7.46 -3.55 0.11
C MET A 40 7.48 -2.10 -0.40
N PHE A 41 7.46 -1.92 -1.71
CA PHE A 41 7.33 -0.61 -2.35
C PHE A 41 6.01 0.06 -2.02
N HIS A 42 4.90 -0.68 -2.04
CA HIS A 42 3.57 -0.18 -1.68
C HIS A 42 3.53 0.27 -0.22
N PHE A 43 4.18 -0.46 0.68
CA PHE A 43 4.34 -0.03 2.08
C PHE A 43 5.21 1.23 2.20
N SER A 44 6.36 1.29 1.51
CA SER A 44 7.22 2.48 1.48
C SER A 44 6.47 3.72 1.00
N LEU A 45 5.64 3.58 -0.04
CA LEU A 45 4.83 4.66 -0.57
C LEU A 45 3.77 5.14 0.45
N MET A 46 3.16 4.24 1.23
CA MET A 46 2.28 4.64 2.35
C MET A 46 2.99 5.54 3.35
N GLU A 47 4.24 5.20 3.71
CA GLU A 47 4.99 5.98 4.69
C GLU A 47 5.43 7.34 4.14
N PHE A 48 5.75 7.43 2.84
CA PHE A 48 5.99 8.72 2.20
C PHE A 48 4.72 9.58 2.14
N ILE A 49 3.58 9.02 1.76
CA ILE A 49 2.30 9.75 1.76
C ILE A 49 2.00 10.27 3.17
N GLN A 50 2.21 9.45 4.20
CA GLN A 50 2.05 9.87 5.60
C GLN A 50 3.02 10.99 5.99
N TYR A 51 4.30 10.90 5.63
CA TYR A 51 5.29 11.96 5.87
C TYR A 51 4.82 13.32 5.34
N PHE A 52 4.29 13.36 4.12
CA PHE A 52 3.75 14.58 3.53
C PHE A 52 2.39 14.99 4.09
N ALA A 53 1.62 14.06 4.66
CA ALA A 53 0.33 14.34 5.28
C ALA A 53 0.46 14.94 6.70
N TYR A 54 1.50 14.60 7.47
CA TYR A 54 1.69 15.09 8.85
C TYR A 54 1.66 16.62 9.00
N PRO A 55 2.32 17.43 8.14
CA PRO A 55 2.31 18.89 8.25
C PRO A 55 0.96 19.53 7.92
N VAL A 56 0.07 18.80 7.26
CA VAL A 56 -1.16 19.34 6.66
C VAL A 56 -2.45 18.76 7.23
N VAL A 57 -2.34 17.90 8.24
CA VAL A 57 -3.45 17.18 8.88
C VAL A 57 -4.59 18.09 9.37
N ASP A 58 -4.28 19.32 9.80
CA ASP A 58 -5.26 20.28 10.33
C ASP A 58 -5.67 21.36 9.32
N GLN A 59 -5.29 21.23 8.05
CA GLN A 59 -5.47 22.28 7.02
C GLN A 59 -6.46 21.87 5.92
N CYS A 60 -7.65 21.37 6.30
CA CYS A 60 -8.66 20.84 5.36
C CYS A 60 -9.13 21.80 4.25
N GLY A 61 -8.80 23.10 4.30
CA GLY A 61 -9.20 24.11 3.32
C GLY A 61 -8.30 24.24 2.07
N PHE A 62 -7.16 23.54 2.00
CA PHE A 62 -6.22 23.65 0.88
C PHE A 62 -6.30 22.45 -0.08
N GLY A 63 -6.29 22.72 -1.39
CA GLY A 63 -6.41 21.68 -2.44
C GLY A 63 -5.32 20.60 -2.39
N THR A 64 -4.12 20.93 -1.93
CA THR A 64 -3.03 19.95 -1.74
C THR A 64 -3.38 18.90 -0.69
N ASN A 65 -4.17 19.26 0.33
CA ASN A 65 -4.50 18.38 1.44
C ASN A 65 -5.65 17.46 1.07
N LEU A 66 -6.58 17.96 0.24
CA LEU A 66 -7.57 17.13 -0.43
C LEU A 66 -6.89 16.09 -1.33
N PHE A 67 -5.91 16.51 -2.16
CA PHE A 67 -5.15 15.57 -2.99
C PHE A 67 -4.44 14.49 -2.17
N LEU A 68 -3.75 14.86 -1.08
CA LEU A 68 -3.07 13.90 -0.21
C LEU A 68 -4.05 12.94 0.50
N SER A 69 -5.23 13.44 0.87
CA SER A 69 -6.28 12.63 1.50
C SER A 69 -6.88 11.62 0.52
N GLU A 70 -7.16 12.04 -0.72
CA GLU A 70 -7.61 11.16 -1.80
C GLU A 70 -6.54 10.13 -2.13
N LEU A 71 -5.28 10.56 -2.32
CA LEU A 71 -4.16 9.68 -2.62
C LEU A 71 -3.97 8.60 -1.53
N SER A 72 -4.05 9.00 -0.26
CA SER A 72 -4.02 8.07 0.88
C SER A 72 -5.19 7.09 0.84
N THR A 73 -6.41 7.57 0.55
CA THR A 73 -7.62 6.75 0.46
C THR A 73 -7.50 5.66 -0.63
N TYR A 74 -7.08 6.04 -1.83
CA TYR A 74 -6.86 5.07 -2.92
C TYR A 74 -5.75 4.08 -2.57
N HIS A 75 -4.65 4.55 -1.97
CA HIS A 75 -3.51 3.70 -1.65
C HIS A 75 -3.84 2.64 -0.59
N ILE A 76 -4.57 3.04 0.47
CA ILE A 76 -5.09 2.12 1.49
C ILE A 76 -6.06 1.12 0.87
N SER A 77 -6.96 1.59 0.01
CA SER A 77 -7.93 0.71 -0.66
C SER A 77 -7.21 -0.39 -1.45
N LEU A 78 -6.08 -0.09 -2.09
CA LEU A 78 -5.28 -1.05 -2.87
C LEU A 78 -4.33 -1.92 -2.01
N GLN A 79 -4.24 -1.69 -0.70
CA GLN A 79 -3.26 -2.37 0.16
C GLN A 79 -3.48 -3.89 0.24
N ALA A 80 -4.74 -4.35 0.28
CA ALA A 80 -5.04 -5.79 0.30
C ALA A 80 -4.57 -6.48 -0.99
N LEU A 81 -4.78 -5.86 -2.14
CA LEU A 81 -4.31 -6.34 -3.43
C LEU A 81 -2.77 -6.39 -3.53
N ALA A 82 -2.05 -5.48 -2.88
CA ALA A 82 -0.60 -5.47 -2.89
C ALA A 82 0.01 -6.54 -1.96
N ILE A 83 -0.51 -6.67 -0.73
CA ILE A 83 0.12 -7.49 0.31
C ILE A 83 -0.27 -8.97 0.21
N MET A 84 -1.54 -9.28 -0.09
CA MET A 84 -2.01 -10.68 -0.06
C MET A 84 -1.30 -11.58 -1.08
N PRO A 85 -1.13 -11.19 -2.36
CA PRO A 85 -0.39 -12.02 -3.32
C PRO A 85 1.08 -12.20 -2.94
N ALA A 86 1.72 -11.16 -2.39
CA ALA A 86 3.10 -11.24 -1.92
C ALA A 86 3.25 -12.25 -0.79
N LEU A 87 2.36 -12.24 0.20
CA LEU A 87 2.35 -13.23 1.29
C LEU A 87 2.10 -14.65 0.78
N ALA A 88 1.23 -14.80 -0.23
CA ALA A 88 0.95 -16.10 -0.82
C ALA A 88 2.17 -16.76 -1.49
N THR A 89 3.19 -15.99 -1.87
CA THR A 89 4.44 -16.54 -2.41
C THR A 89 5.26 -17.33 -1.39
N TYR A 90 4.95 -17.23 -0.10
CA TYR A 90 5.57 -18.05 0.95
C TYR A 90 4.78 -19.34 1.26
N SER A 91 3.60 -19.50 0.66
CA SER A 91 2.77 -20.68 0.89
C SER A 91 3.19 -21.86 0.01
N SER A 92 3.07 -23.07 0.55
CA SER A 92 3.25 -24.32 -0.18
C SER A 92 2.01 -24.75 -0.98
N ASP A 93 0.83 -24.12 -0.78
CA ASP A 93 -0.39 -24.41 -1.55
C ASP A 93 -0.30 -23.78 -2.95
N LYS A 94 -0.39 -24.63 -3.99
CA LYS A 94 -0.40 -24.22 -5.41
C LYS A 94 -1.54 -23.26 -5.75
N MET A 95 -2.63 -23.27 -4.97
CA MET A 95 -3.78 -22.37 -5.16
C MET A 95 -3.70 -21.10 -4.31
N ALA A 96 -2.72 -20.97 -3.39
CA ALA A 96 -2.64 -19.84 -2.47
C ALA A 96 -2.57 -18.50 -3.20
N LEU A 97 -1.73 -18.40 -4.22
CA LEU A 97 -1.59 -17.16 -5.00
C LEU A 97 -2.91 -16.76 -5.66
N LYS A 98 -3.61 -17.70 -6.29
CA LYS A 98 -4.91 -17.43 -6.93
C LYS A 98 -5.96 -16.98 -5.91
N LYS A 99 -6.07 -17.68 -4.78
CA LYS A 99 -7.02 -17.33 -3.70
C LYS A 99 -6.70 -15.96 -3.12
N ALA A 100 -5.43 -15.69 -2.84
CA ALA A 100 -4.97 -14.43 -2.27
C ALA A 100 -5.18 -13.25 -3.23
N THR A 101 -4.94 -13.43 -4.53
CA THR A 101 -5.23 -12.39 -5.54
C THR A 101 -6.72 -12.12 -5.66
N ILE A 102 -7.57 -13.16 -5.66
CA ILE A 102 -9.03 -12.97 -5.71
C ILE A 102 -9.50 -12.24 -4.45
N LEU A 103 -9.11 -12.70 -3.27
CA LEU A 103 -9.50 -12.05 -2.00
C LEU A 103 -8.99 -10.62 -1.91
N GLY A 104 -7.72 -10.38 -2.28
CA GLY A 104 -7.12 -9.05 -2.31
C GLY A 104 -7.86 -8.12 -3.26
N ALA A 105 -8.17 -8.59 -4.47
CA ALA A 105 -8.92 -7.82 -5.47
C ALA A 105 -10.36 -7.53 -5.02
N THR A 106 -11.05 -8.52 -4.42
CA THR A 106 -12.40 -8.33 -3.91
C THR A 106 -12.41 -7.31 -2.78
N LEU A 107 -11.53 -7.45 -1.78
CA LEU A 107 -11.44 -6.51 -0.66
C LEU A 107 -11.09 -5.11 -1.14
N SER A 108 -10.02 -4.97 -1.94
CA SER A 108 -9.61 -3.67 -2.48
C SER A 108 -10.69 -3.03 -3.35
N GLY A 109 -11.37 -3.83 -4.17
CA GLY A 109 -12.51 -3.37 -4.98
C GLY A 109 -13.68 -2.89 -4.11
N SER A 110 -14.01 -3.61 -3.03
CA SER A 110 -15.07 -3.19 -2.10
C SER A 110 -14.72 -1.87 -1.42
N PHE A 111 -13.48 -1.67 -0.95
CA PHE A 111 -13.05 -0.40 -0.37
C PHE A 111 -13.17 0.76 -1.36
N LEU A 112 -12.71 0.57 -2.60
CA LEU A 112 -12.85 1.59 -3.65
C LEU A 112 -14.31 1.93 -3.94
N VAL A 113 -15.18 0.93 -4.05
CA VAL A 113 -16.62 1.14 -4.28
C VAL A 113 -17.23 1.93 -3.11
N PHE A 114 -16.86 1.61 -1.87
CA PHE A 114 -17.36 2.32 -0.70
C PHE A 114 -16.85 3.77 -0.61
N SER A 115 -15.66 4.06 -1.13
CA SER A 115 -15.16 5.44 -1.22
C SER A 115 -16.00 6.31 -2.17
N PHE A 116 -16.68 5.72 -3.16
CA PHE A 116 -17.60 6.45 -4.06
C PHE A 116 -19.04 6.52 -3.56
N LEU A 117 -19.39 5.85 -2.46
CA LEU A 117 -20.72 5.97 -1.90
C LEU A 117 -20.91 7.40 -1.38
N PRO A 118 -22.03 8.06 -1.73
CA PRO A 118 -22.29 9.41 -1.25
C PRO A 118 -22.37 9.39 0.28
N LEU A 119 -21.51 10.18 0.93
CA LEU A 119 -21.54 10.43 2.38
C LEU A 119 -22.77 11.22 2.84
N GLN A 120 -23.80 11.37 1.99
CA GLN A 120 -25.03 12.08 2.32
C GLN A 120 -25.94 11.22 3.21
N TRP A 121 -25.52 11.08 4.45
CA TRP A 121 -26.41 10.97 5.61
C TRP A 121 -26.06 12.09 6.60
N GLN A 122 -26.06 13.34 6.10
CA GLN A 122 -26.41 14.61 6.77
C GLN A 122 -26.12 15.79 5.84
#